data_AF-A0A1W2H0T5-F1
#
_entry.id   AF-A0A1W2H0T5-F1
#
_cell.length_a   1.000
_cell.length_b   1.000
_cell.length_c   1.000
_cell.angle_alpha   90.00
_cell.angle_beta   90.00
_cell.angle_gamma   90.00
#
_symmetry.space_group_name_H-M   'P 1'
#
loop_
_entity.id
_entity.type
_entity.pdbx_description
1 polymer ?
#
loop_
_entity_poly.entity_id
_entity_poly.type
_entity_poly.pdbx_seq_one_letter_code
_entity_poly.pdbx_strand_id
1 'polypeptide(L)'
;MEKKDLYKLTDEELLLEKKKLNKSKIFHASSIGFLAGILIFGFVAWILSPDKKLGFLIPMAIPVFFIYRMVKNPNKNKDLEDVLKERRLM
;
A
#
# COMPACT_ATOMS: atom_id res chain seq x y z
N MET A 1 1.88 -14.58 5.90
CA MET A 1 2.22 -16.02 5.81
C MET A 1 3.59 -16.16 6.38
N GLU A 2 3.81 -17.20 7.17
CA GLU A 2 5.16 -17.54 7.60
C GLU A 2 5.89 -18.23 6.45
N LYS A 3 7.21 -18.06 6.37
CA LYS A 3 8.04 -18.69 5.33
C LYS A 3 7.81 -20.21 5.22
N LYS A 4 7.57 -20.90 6.34
CA LYS A 4 7.29 -22.34 6.39
C LYS A 4 6.02 -22.74 5.62
N ASP A 5 5.00 -21.90 5.58
CA ASP A 5 3.78 -22.21 4.85
C ASP A 5 3.95 -22.01 3.35
N LEU A 6 4.85 -21.10 2.93
CA LEU A 6 5.18 -20.88 1.53
C LEU A 6 5.91 -22.08 0.91
N TYR A 7 6.74 -22.80 1.68
CA TYR A 7 7.38 -24.03 1.20
C TYR A 7 6.42 -25.20 1.00
N LYS A 8 5.24 -25.18 1.62
CA LYS A 8 4.23 -26.24 1.45
C LYS A 8 3.42 -26.09 0.16
N LEU A 9 3.48 -24.91 -0.46
CA LEU A 9 2.77 -24.62 -1.70
C LEU A 9 3.46 -25.26 -2.90
N THR A 10 2.64 -25.66 -3.87
CA THR A 10 3.09 -26.03 -5.22
C THR A 10 3.55 -24.79 -6.00
N ASP A 11 4.25 -25.01 -7.11
CA ASP A 11 4.78 -23.92 -7.93
C ASP A 11 3.65 -23.06 -8.53
N GLU A 12 2.52 -23.68 -8.88
CA GLU A 12 1.32 -22.96 -9.36
C GLU A 12 0.71 -22.06 -8.26
N GLU A 13 0.59 -22.57 -7.04
CA GLU A 13 0.09 -21.81 -5.89
C GLU A 13 1.02 -20.65 -5.51
N LEU A 14 2.34 -20.86 -5.59
CA LEU A 14 3.34 -19.81 -5.38
C LEU A 14 3.21 -18.67 -6.41
N LEU A 15 2.99 -19.00 -7.68
CA LEU A 15 2.77 -18.01 -8.74
C LEU A 15 1.44 -17.25 -8.56
N LEU A 16 0.39 -17.92 -8.08
CA LEU A 16 -0.88 -17.27 -7.73
C LEU A 16 -0.70 -16.28 -6.57
N GLU A 17 0.02 -16.66 -5.51
CA GLU A 17 0.28 -15.77 -4.38
C GLU A 17 1.17 -14.59 -4.81
N LYS A 18 2.16 -14.80 -5.70
CA LYS A 18 2.96 -13.74 -6.34
C LYS A 18 2.08 -12.72 -7.07
N LYS A 19 1.12 -13.20 -7.87
CA LYS A 19 0.19 -12.34 -8.62
C LYS A 19 -0.71 -11.52 -7.70
N LYS A 20 -1.23 -12.15 -6.65
CA LYS A 20 -2.04 -11.49 -5.62
C LYS A 20 -1.24 -10.43 -4.87
N LEU A 21 0.02 -10.72 -4.54
CA LEU A 21 0.94 -9.79 -3.93
C LEU A 21 1.18 -8.56 -4.82
N ASN A 22 1.47 -8.77 -6.10
CA ASN A 22 1.66 -7.67 -7.06
C ASN A 22 0.40 -6.83 -7.24
N LYS A 23 -0.78 -7.46 -7.32
CA LYS A 23 -2.07 -6.74 -7.38
C LYS A 23 -2.28 -5.88 -6.13
N SER A 24 -1.95 -6.40 -4.96
CA SER A 24 -1.99 -5.65 -3.70
C SER A 24 -0.99 -4.50 -3.68
N LYS A 25 0.26 -4.70 -4.13
CA LYS A 25 1.27 -3.63 -4.26
C LYS A 25 0.76 -2.48 -5.15
N ILE A 26 0.21 -2.80 -6.32
CA ILE A 26 -0.36 -1.80 -7.24
C ILE A 26 -1.54 -1.07 -6.57
N PHE A 27 -2.46 -1.80 -5.96
CA PHE A 27 -3.60 -1.19 -5.27
C PHE A 27 -3.18 -0.25 -4.14
N HIS A 28 -2.19 -0.65 -3.34
CA HIS A 28 -1.64 0.21 -2.28
C HIS A 28 -0.97 1.45 -2.86
N ALA A 29 -0.12 1.31 -3.89
CA ALA A 29 0.54 2.43 -4.54
C ALA A 29 -0.48 3.43 -5.13
N SER A 30 -1.49 2.93 -5.85
CA SER A 30 -2.55 3.77 -6.41
C SER A 30 -3.40 4.44 -5.33
N SER A 31 -3.73 3.72 -4.26
CA SER A 31 -4.50 4.28 -3.13
C SER A 31 -3.71 5.38 -2.41
N ILE A 32 -2.42 5.16 -2.15
CA ILE A 32 -1.55 6.16 -1.52
C ILE A 32 -1.43 7.39 -2.43
N GLY A 33 -1.19 7.20 -3.73
CA GLY A 33 -1.11 8.29 -4.70
C GLY A 33 -2.41 9.10 -4.77
N PHE A 34 -3.56 8.43 -4.78
CA PHE A 34 -4.88 9.08 -4.76
C PHE A 34 -5.10 9.90 -3.49
N LEU A 35 -4.83 9.32 -2.30
CA LEU A 35 -4.99 10.02 -1.02
C LEU A 35 -4.01 11.19 -0.89
N ALA A 36 -2.77 11.03 -1.35
CA ALA A 36 -1.79 12.10 -1.41
C ALA A 36 -2.24 13.23 -2.36
N GLY A 37 -2.82 12.87 -3.50
CA GLY A 37 -3.41 13.84 -4.43
C GLY A 37 -4.54 14.65 -3.79
N ILE A 38 -5.45 14.00 -3.06
CA ILE A 38 -6.51 14.69 -2.30
C ILE A 38 -5.90 15.63 -1.25
N LEU A 39 -4.86 15.19 -0.54
CA LEU A 39 -4.19 16.03 0.46
C LEU A 39 -3.57 17.27 -0.17
N ILE A 40 -2.84 17.12 -1.28
CA ILE A 40 -2.21 18.24 -1.97
C ILE A 40 -3.29 19.19 -2.52
N PHE A 41 -4.29 18.66 -3.21
CA PHE A 41 -5.38 19.47 -3.77
C PHE A 41 -6.14 20.23 -2.67
N GLY A 42 -6.52 19.54 -1.59
CA GLY A 42 -7.20 20.15 -0.46
C GLY A 42 -6.36 21.23 0.21
N PHE A 43 -5.06 21.00 0.38
CA PHE A 43 -4.17 21.98 0.99
C PHE A 43 -3.99 23.22 0.11
N VAL A 44 -3.84 23.04 -1.20
CA VAL A 44 -3.78 24.15 -2.16
C VAL A 44 -5.09 24.94 -2.16
N ALA A 45 -6.23 24.26 -2.21
CA ALA A 45 -7.54 24.92 -2.15
C ALA A 45 -7.73 25.71 -0.84
N TRP A 46 -7.27 25.18 0.29
CA TRP A 46 -7.30 25.87 1.58
C TRP A 46 -6.38 27.10 1.63
N ILE A 47 -5.18 27.03 1.03
CA ILE A 47 -4.25 28.16 0.95
C ILE A 47 -4.84 29.30 0.12
N LEU A 48 -5.44 28.96 -1.02
CA LEU A 48 -6.02 29.91 -1.99
C LEU A 48 -7.38 30.47 -1.53
N SER A 49 -8.00 29.85 -0.53
CA SER A 49 -9.27 30.33 0.03
C SER A 49 -9.07 31.61 0.84
N PRO A 50 -9.89 32.66 0.62
CA PRO A 50 -9.82 33.91 1.39
C PRO A 50 -10.22 33.71 2.86
N ASP A 51 -11.16 32.79 3.13
CA ASP A 51 -11.58 32.42 4.48
C ASP A 51 -10.79 31.20 4.98
N LYS A 52 -9.81 31.46 5.85
CA LYS A 52 -8.95 30.43 6.46
C LYS A 52 -9.70 29.63 7.53
N LYS A 53 -10.64 28.78 7.12
CA LYS A 53 -11.38 27.90 8.05
C LYS A 53 -10.51 26.71 8.44
N LEU A 54 -9.94 26.75 9.65
CA LEU A 54 -9.12 25.67 10.20
C LEU A 54 -9.88 24.34 10.31
N GLY A 55 -11.21 24.38 10.44
CA GLY A 55 -12.06 23.18 10.44
C GLY A 55 -11.96 22.31 9.18
N PHE A 56 -11.50 22.89 8.06
CA PHE A 56 -11.25 22.14 6.82
C PHE A 56 -10.07 21.16 6.92
N LEU A 57 -9.10 21.43 7.81
CA LEU A 57 -7.92 20.57 7.98
C LEU A 57 -8.21 19.32 8.83
N ILE A 58 -9.26 19.36 9.67
CA ILE A 58 -9.66 18.24 10.54
C ILE A 58 -9.94 16.96 9.73
N PRO A 59 -10.79 16.96 8.69
CA PRO A 59 -11.02 15.76 7.89
C PRO A 59 -9.79 15.32 7.08
N MET A 60 -8.78 16.17 6.85
CA MET A 60 -7.53 15.78 6.17
C MET A 60 -6.65 14.84 7.01
N ALA A 61 -6.87 14.76 8.33
CA ALA A 61 -6.19 13.77 9.17
C ALA A 61 -6.57 12.32 8.80
N ILE A 62 -7.78 12.12 8.26
CA ILE A 62 -8.29 10.79 7.88
C ILE A 62 -7.41 10.17 6.78
N PRO A 63 -7.24 10.77 5.59
CA PRO A 63 -6.36 10.22 4.55
C PRO A 63 -4.90 10.05 5.02
N VAL A 64 -4.38 10.95 5.86
CA VAL A 64 -3.04 10.79 6.47
C VAL A 64 -2.93 9.52 7.30
N PHE A 65 -3.92 9.26 8.17
CA PHE A 65 -3.97 8.04 8.96
C PHE A 65 -4.02 6.77 8.09
N PHE A 66 -4.82 6.80 7.02
CA PHE A 66 -4.90 5.68 6.07
C PHE A 66 -3.57 5.43 5.36
N ILE A 67 -2.89 6.48 4.88
CA ILE A 67 -1.56 6.36 4.26
C ILE A 67 -0.57 5.75 5.26
N TYR A 68 -0.51 6.27 6.49
CA TYR A 68 0.37 5.75 7.55
C TYR A 68 0.14 4.26 7.79
N ARG A 69 -1.13 3.84 7.91
CA ARG A 69 -1.49 2.44 8.11
C ARG A 69 -1.08 1.56 6.94
N MET A 70 -1.25 2.04 5.70
CA MET A 70 -0.85 1.29 4.50
C MET A 70 0.67 1.13 4.39
N VAL A 71 1.45 2.18 4.67
CA VAL A 71 2.91 2.16 4.61
C VAL A 71 3.52 1.31 5.72
N LYS A 72 2.94 1.35 6.92
CA LYS A 72 3.41 0.55 8.08
C LYS A 72 3.10 -0.94 7.97
N ASN A 73 2.29 -1.36 7.00
CA ASN A 73 1.94 -2.76 6.83
C ASN A 73 3.22 -3.59 6.57
N PRO A 74 3.57 -4.54 7.46
CA PRO A 74 4.86 -5.23 7.40
C PRO A 74 5.06 -5.92 6.05
N ASN A 75 6.29 -5.79 5.56
CA ASN A 75 6.74 -6.16 4.23
C ASN A 75 6.77 -7.70 4.09
N LYS A 76 5.58 -8.34 3.99
CA LYS A 76 5.37 -9.79 3.77
C LYS A 76 5.94 -10.32 2.44
N ASN A 77 6.59 -9.45 1.68
CA ASN A 77 7.09 -9.72 0.33
C ASN A 77 8.40 -10.51 0.35
N LYS A 78 9.26 -10.30 1.35
CA LYS A 78 10.61 -10.88 1.36
C LYS A 78 10.60 -12.40 1.42
N ASP A 79 9.82 -12.98 2.33
CA ASP A 79 9.75 -14.44 2.48
C ASP A 79 9.21 -15.14 1.22
N LEU A 80 8.26 -14.51 0.51
CA LEU A 80 7.73 -15.04 -0.76
C LEU A 80 8.74 -14.88 -1.90
N GLU A 81 9.41 -13.73 -1.99
CA GLU A 81 10.45 -13.48 -3.00
C GLU A 81 11.64 -14.44 -2.84
N ASP A 82 12.02 -14.79 -1.60
CA ASP A 82 13.08 -15.76 -1.33
C ASP A 82 12.72 -17.17 -1.81
N VAL A 83 11.52 -17.65 -1.48
CA VAL A 83 11.06 -18.99 -1.92
C VAL A 83 10.93 -19.08 -3.44
N LEU A 84 10.42 -18.01 -4.09
CA LEU A 84 10.34 -17.94 -5.55
C LEU A 84 11.72 -17.97 -6.21
N LYS A 85 12.73 -17.29 -5.63
CA LYS A 85 14.11 -17.34 -6.11
C LYS A 85 14.73 -18.72 -5.97
N GLU A 86 14.60 -19.33 -4.80
CA GLU A 86 15.16 -20.66 -4.52
C GLU A 86 14.63 -21.72 -5.50
N ARG A 87 13.35 -21.62 -5.89
CA ARG A 87 12.71 -22.52 -6.86
C ARG A 87 12.85 -22.11 -8.33
N ARG A 88 13.58 -21.03 -8.64
CA ARG A 88 13.75 -20.48 -10.00
C ARG A 88 12.41 -20.09 -10.68
N LEU A 89 11.45 -19.62 -9.89
CA LEU A 89 10.12 -19.13 -10.33
C LEU A 89 10.05 -17.58 -10.33
N MET A 90 11.19 -16.93 -10.19
CA MET A 90 11.28 -15.47 -10.10
C MET A 90 11.16 -14.80 -11.47
#